data_AF-A0A7C1TMV5-F1
#
_entry.id   AF-A0A7C1TMV5-F1
#
_cell.length_a   1.000
_cell.length_b   1.000
_cell.length_c   1.000
_cell.angle_alpha   90.00
_cell.angle_beta   90.00
_cell.angle_gamma   90.00
#
_symmetry.space_group_name_H-M   'P 1'
#
loop_
_entity.id
_entity.type
_entity.pdbx_description
1 polymer ?
#
loop_
_entity_poly.entity_id
_entity_poly.type
_entity_poly.pdbx_seq_one_letter_code
_entity_poly.pdbx_strand_id
1 'polypeptide(L)' 'HNGSNVLTADWGPAISKNPYLSFVFTGGKPGDKVAISWVDNTGDKDSAEVAIK' A
#
# COMPACT_ATOMS: atom_id res chain seq x y z
N HIS A 1 -0.45 -9.19 0.25
CA HIS A 1 -0.67 -10.29 -0.71
C HIS A 1 -1.31 -11.45 0.02
N ASN A 2 -2.59 -11.76 -0.26
CA ASN A 2 -3.34 -12.86 0.38
C ASN A 2 -3.16 -12.95 1.91
N GLY A 3 -3.21 -11.79 2.59
CA GLY A 3 -3.01 -11.68 4.05
C GLY A 3 -1.56 -11.53 4.53
N SER A 4 -0.56 -11.72 3.68
CA SER A 4 0.85 -11.47 4.00
C SER A 4 1.25 -10.02 3.67
N ASN A 5 1.95 -9.35 4.59
CA ASN A 5 2.53 -8.03 4.33
C ASN A 5 3.70 -8.15 3.34
N VAL A 6 3.66 -7.34 2.29
CA VAL A 6 4.72 -7.27 1.26
C VAL A 6 5.46 -5.93 1.29
N LEU A 7 4.92 -4.94 2.01
CA LEU A 7 5.53 -3.63 2.23
C LEU A 7 5.01 -3.09 3.58
N THR A 8 5.87 -2.43 4.32
CA THR A 8 5.50 -1.55 5.44
C THR A 8 6.41 -0.34 5.35
N ALA A 9 5.85 0.85 5.45
CA ALA A 9 6.57 2.10 5.28
C ALA A 9 6.09 3.12 6.33
N ASP A 10 7.04 3.76 6.99
CA ASP A 10 6.79 4.86 7.91
C ASP A 10 7.22 6.17 7.24
N TRP A 11 6.26 7.06 6.98
CA TRP A 11 6.51 8.32 6.29
C TRP A 11 6.72 9.46 7.27
N GLY A 12 7.82 10.19 7.07
CA GLY A 12 8.13 11.40 7.80
C GLY A 12 7.64 12.67 7.08
N PRO A 13 7.85 13.84 7.70
CA PRO A 13 7.42 15.14 7.16
C PRO A 13 8.08 15.53 5.84
N ALA A 14 9.12 14.81 5.39
CA ALA A 14 9.79 15.04 4.11
C ALA A 14 9.01 14.48 2.90
N ILE A 15 7.93 13.72 3.11
CA ILE A 15 7.06 13.22 2.04
C ILE A 15 6.00 14.26 1.69
N SER A 16 5.87 14.57 0.40
CA SER A 16 4.91 15.55 -0.12
C SER A 16 3.45 15.18 0.15
N LYS A 17 2.58 16.20 0.21
CA LYS A 17 1.13 16.02 0.10
C LYS A 17 0.80 15.33 -1.23
N ASN A 18 -0.05 14.29 -1.20
CA ASN A 18 -0.38 13.41 -2.32
C ASN A 18 0.83 12.63 -2.87
N PRO A 19 1.45 11.76 -2.07
CA PRO A 19 2.61 11.01 -2.50
C PRO A 19 2.26 9.98 -3.59
N TYR A 20 3.18 9.81 -4.54
CA TYR A 20 3.17 8.67 -5.44
C TYR A 20 4.08 7.58 -4.86
N LEU A 21 3.52 6.39 -4.66
CA LEU A 21 4.26 5.20 -4.22
C LEU A 21 4.25 4.16 -5.34
N SER A 22 5.45 3.70 -5.72
CA SER A 22 5.64 2.54 -6.57
C SER A 22 6.59 1.57 -5.88
N PHE A 23 6.22 0.30 -5.85
CA PHE A 23 7.04 -0.76 -5.29
C PHE A 23 6.87 -2.04 -6.11
N VAL A 24 7.83 -2.95 -5.99
CA VAL A 24 7.81 -4.24 -6.68
C VAL A 24 7.93 -5.33 -5.62
N PHE A 25 7.15 -6.39 -5.77
CA PHE A 25 7.25 -7.60 -4.96
C PHE A 25 7.13 -8.82 -5.88
N THR A 26 7.70 -9.94 -5.47
CA THR A 26 7.65 -11.20 -6.22
C THR A 26 6.52 -12.09 -5.73
N GLY A 27 6.06 -13.02 -6.58
CA GLY A 27 5.13 -14.08 -6.17
C GLY A 27 3.64 -13.75 -6.29
N GLY A 28 3.29 -12.59 -6.87
CA GLY A 28 1.91 -12.27 -7.25
C GLY A 28 1.44 -13.11 -8.44
N LYS A 29 0.22 -13.64 -8.36
CA LYS A 29 -0.46 -14.41 -9.42
C LYS A 29 -1.76 -13.70 -9.82
N PRO A 30 -2.23 -13.89 -11.06
CA PRO A 30 -3.55 -13.41 -11.47
C PRO A 30 -4.65 -13.85 -10.49
N GLY A 31 -5.51 -12.90 -10.11
CA GLY A 31 -6.59 -13.10 -9.13
C GLY A 31 -6.19 -12.90 -7.67
N ASP A 32 -4.89 -12.81 -7.35
CA ASP A 32 -4.44 -12.50 -5.99
C ASP A 32 -4.89 -11.10 -5.58
N LYS A 33 -5.26 -10.96 -4.29
CA LYS A 33 -5.67 -9.68 -3.73
C LYS A 33 -4.47 -8.93 -3.16
N VAL A 34 -4.37 -7.67 -3.58
CA VAL A 34 -3.46 -6.67 -3.02
C VAL A 34 -4.30 -5.60 -2.37
N ALA A 35 -4.13 -5.44 -1.06
CA ALA A 35 -4.74 -4.37 -0.29
C ALA A 35 -3.66 -3.41 0.20
N ILE A 36 -3.98 -2.13 0.21
CA ILE A 36 -3.18 -1.06 0.80
C ILE A 36 -4.05 -0.31 1.81
N SER A 37 -3.46 0.08 2.93
CA SER A 37 -4.08 0.96 3.93
C SER A 37 -3.04 1.93 4.46
N TRP A 38 -3.49 3.11 4.85
CA TRP A 38 -2.62 4.13 5.44
C TRP A 38 -3.35 4.96 6.50
N VAL A 39 -2.55 5.59 7.36
CA VAL A 39 -2.98 6.62 8.31
C VAL A 39 -2.13 7.84 8.02
N ASP A 40 -2.75 9.01 7.86
CA ASP A 40 -2.02 10.25 7.65
C ASP A 40 -1.62 10.94 8.97
N ASN A 41 -0.90 12.06 8.85
CA ASN A 41 -0.41 12.82 10.00
C ASN A 41 -1.51 13.54 10.79
N THR A 42 -2.74 13.62 10.26
CA THR A 42 -3.93 14.13 10.96
C THR A 42 -4.75 13.01 11.60
N GLY A 43 -4.39 11.76 11.34
CA GLY A 43 -5.06 10.57 11.86
C GLY A 43 -6.15 10.02 10.95
N ASP A 44 -6.37 10.63 9.78
CA ASP A 44 -7.30 10.14 8.78
C ASP A 44 -6.79 8.84 8.17
N LYS A 45 -7.72 7.96 7.81
CA LYS A 45 -7.42 6.60 7.34
C LYS A 45 -8.15 6.34 6.04
N ASP A 46 -7.49 5.60 5.16
CA ASP A 46 -8.11 5.11 3.93
C ASP A 46 -7.46 3.79 3.50
N SER A 47 -8.11 3.10 2.57
CA SER A 47 -7.68 1.82 2.05
C SER A 47 -8.20 1.57 0.64
N ALA A 48 -7.46 0.76 -0.12
CA ALA A 48 -7.89 0.28 -1.44
C ALA A 48 -7.50 -1.19 -1.62
N GLU A 49 -8.32 -1.93 -2.36
CA GLU A 49 -8.06 -3.32 -2.72
C GLU A 49 -8.19 -3.50 -4.24
N VAL A 50 -7.26 -4.25 -4.82
CA VAL A 50 -7.27 -4.61 -6.25
C VAL A 50 -6.86 -6.06 -6.45
N ALA A 51 -7.43 -6.69 -7.47
CA ALA A 51 -7.00 -8.00 -7.94
C ALA A 51 -5.89 -7.85 -8.99
N ILE A 52 -4.83 -8.65 -8.89
CA ILE A 52 -3.81 -8.76 -9.94
C ILE A 52 -4.48 -9.31 -11.20
N LYS A 53 -4.26 -8.65 -12.34
CA LYS A 53 -4.77 -9.08 -13.65
C LYS A 53 -3.95 -10.23 -14.22
#